data_AF-A0A1W0E2B1-F1
#
_entry.id   AF-A0A1W0E2B1-F1
#
_cell.length_a   1.000
_cell.length_b   1.000
_cell.length_c   1.000
_cell.angle_alpha   90.00
_cell.angle_beta   90.00
_cell.angle_gamma   90.00
#
_symmetry.space_group_name_H-M   'P 1'
#
loop_
_entity.id
_entity.type
_entity.pdbx_description
1 polymer ?
#
loop_
_entity_poly.entity_id
_entity_poly.type
_entity_poly.pdbx_seq_one_letter_code
_entity_poly.pdbx_strand_id
1 'polypeptide(L)'
;MEIKILDSGIFIKKEIVDFRDNVMLYTTENVIEEIKDDQTKMFFNERYFNIVVRNPSIESIKNIKEFIKKTNNNLSECDISLIALTYELYNEIHGQWISDTNYKNNISNTKITLLTYDIGMQSIIKDLGMGEFTISEKYFKYRCFACFSVFNEKVDFCKLCGHKTVTRVAFIKEDGKEIMCLKKGYNYKEKIIKDKKGVNIVCEDIPEYKKYVRYKRYIKNKKHII
;
A
#
# COMPACT_ATOMS: atom_id res chain seq x y z
N MET A 1 -20.48 3.23 -18.16
CA MET A 1 -19.03 3.11 -18.38
C MET A 1 -18.41 2.63 -17.09
N GLU A 2 -17.43 1.75 -17.13
CA GLU A 2 -16.75 1.22 -15.94
C GLU A 2 -15.24 1.29 -16.18
N ILE A 3 -14.48 1.72 -15.18
CA ILE A 3 -13.03 1.80 -15.22
C ILE A 3 -12.48 0.84 -14.17
N LYS A 4 -11.65 -0.11 -14.59
CA LYS A 4 -11.01 -1.09 -13.70
C LYS A 4 -9.51 -0.91 -13.73
N ILE A 5 -8.93 -0.67 -12.56
CA ILE A 5 -7.48 -0.60 -12.38
C ILE A 5 -7.02 -1.98 -11.89
N LEU A 6 -6.01 -2.56 -12.55
CA LEU A 6 -5.57 -3.93 -12.34
C LEU A 6 -4.25 -3.99 -11.56
N ASP A 7 -4.27 -4.70 -10.43
CA ASP A 7 -3.10 -5.09 -9.65
C ASP A 7 -2.44 -6.37 -10.20
N SER A 8 -1.15 -6.56 -9.90
CA SER A 8 -0.36 -7.76 -10.13
C SER A 8 -1.09 -9.05 -9.71
N GLY A 9 -1.81 -9.01 -8.58
CA GLY A 9 -2.56 -10.15 -8.05
C GLY A 9 -3.65 -10.69 -8.99
N ILE A 10 -4.22 -9.83 -9.84
CA ILE A 10 -5.23 -10.22 -10.85
C ILE A 10 -4.58 -11.06 -11.95
N PHE A 11 -3.40 -10.64 -12.42
CA PHE A 11 -2.65 -11.35 -13.45
C PHE A 11 -2.10 -12.67 -12.93
N ILE A 12 -1.56 -12.69 -11.70
CA ILE A 12 -1.03 -13.91 -11.06
C ILE A 12 -2.13 -14.97 -10.90
N LYS A 13 -3.35 -14.56 -10.53
CA LYS A 13 -4.50 -15.47 -10.41
C LYS A 13 -5.18 -15.80 -11.74
N LYS A 14 -4.74 -15.18 -12.85
CA LYS A 14 -5.32 -15.34 -14.20
C LYS A 14 -6.84 -15.10 -14.20
N GLU A 15 -7.28 -14.11 -13.45
CA GLU A 15 -8.70 -13.82 -13.30
C GLU A 15 -9.30 -13.31 -14.61
N ILE A 16 -10.52 -13.76 -14.93
CA ILE A 16 -11.21 -13.32 -16.13
C ILE A 16 -11.82 -11.96 -15.83
N VAL A 17 -11.14 -10.92 -16.32
CA VAL A 17 -11.68 -9.56 -16.32
C VAL A 17 -12.61 -9.40 -17.51
N ASP A 18 -13.69 -8.66 -17.33
CA ASP A 18 -14.68 -8.39 -18.36
C ASP A 18 -14.14 -7.36 -19.38
N PHE A 19 -14.19 -7.73 -20.67
CA PHE A 19 -13.69 -6.93 -21.80
C PHE A 19 -14.82 -6.32 -22.64
N ARG A 20 -16.05 -6.24 -22.11
CA ARG A 20 -17.16 -5.56 -22.81
C ARG A 20 -16.80 -4.11 -23.14
N ASP A 21 -17.32 -3.58 -24.25
CA ASP A 21 -17.02 -2.24 -24.81
C ASP A 21 -17.22 -1.06 -23.83
N ASN A 22 -17.97 -1.28 -22.75
CA ASN A 22 -18.23 -0.28 -21.72
C ASN A 22 -17.22 -0.31 -20.56
N VAL A 23 -16.18 -1.15 -20.61
CA VAL A 23 -15.18 -1.34 -19.56
C VAL A 23 -13.81 -0.93 -20.07
N MET A 24 -13.18 0.04 -19.42
CA MET A 24 -11.79 0.44 -19.67
C MET A 24 -10.88 -0.16 -18.60
N LEU A 25 -9.81 -0.83 -19.04
CA LEU A 25 -8.84 -1.46 -18.15
C LEU A 25 -7.57 -0.64 -18.10
N TYR A 26 -7.09 -0.37 -16.89
CA TYR A 26 -5.86 0.38 -16.65
C TYR A 26 -4.88 -0.41 -15.79
N THR A 27 -3.59 -0.22 -16.02
CA THR A 27 -2.52 -0.65 -15.11
C THR A 27 -1.35 0.33 -15.20
N THR A 28 -0.36 0.19 -14.31
CA THR A 28 0.86 1.00 -14.30
C THR A 28 2.04 0.20 -14.83
N GLU A 29 3.07 0.88 -15.33
CA GLU A 29 4.29 0.21 -15.81
C GLU A 29 4.98 -0.56 -14.68
N ASN A 30 4.95 -0.02 -13.45
CA ASN A 30 5.53 -0.66 -12.27
C ASN A 30 4.95 -2.06 -12.01
N VAL A 31 3.66 -2.28 -12.26
CA VAL A 31 3.03 -3.60 -12.10
C VAL A 31 3.57 -4.58 -13.12
N ILE A 32 3.78 -4.12 -14.36
CA ILE A 32 4.30 -4.94 -15.45
C ILE A 32 5.74 -5.36 -15.14
N GLU A 33 6.56 -4.43 -14.66
CA GLU A 33 7.95 -4.69 -14.26
C GLU A 33 8.06 -5.61 -13.03
N GLU A 34 7.08 -5.55 -12.13
CA GLU A 34 7.01 -6.41 -10.94
C GLU A 34 6.73 -7.89 -11.30
N ILE A 35 6.01 -8.13 -12.40
CA ILE A 35 5.69 -9.49 -12.86
C ILE A 35 6.95 -10.16 -13.42
N LYS A 36 7.47 -11.14 -12.68
CA LYS A 36 8.66 -11.90 -13.09
C LYS A 36 8.35 -13.23 -13.74
N ASP A 37 7.20 -13.82 -13.43
CA ASP A 37 6.79 -15.15 -13.87
C ASP A 37 6.44 -15.18 -15.37
N ASP A 38 7.01 -16.14 -16.10
CA ASP A 38 6.89 -16.22 -17.56
C ASP A 38 5.46 -16.55 -18.01
N GLN A 39 4.73 -17.40 -17.26
CA GLN A 39 3.34 -17.70 -17.60
C GLN A 39 2.44 -16.48 -17.44
N THR A 40 2.68 -15.69 -16.39
CA THR A 40 1.94 -14.46 -16.12
C THR A 40 2.24 -13.40 -17.18
N LYS A 41 3.51 -13.30 -17.65
CA LYS A 41 3.89 -12.44 -18.77
C LYS A 41 3.22 -12.84 -20.08
N MET A 42 3.17 -14.13 -20.39
CA MET A 42 2.47 -14.62 -21.59
C MET A 42 0.98 -14.27 -21.52
N PHE A 43 0.32 -14.53 -20.39
CA PHE A 43 -1.09 -14.18 -20.17
C PHE A 43 -1.34 -12.66 -20.31
N PHE A 44 -0.42 -11.85 -19.78
CA PHE A 44 -0.48 -10.40 -19.92
C PHE A 44 -0.34 -9.97 -21.37
N ASN A 45 0.65 -10.47 -22.10
CA ASN A 45 0.90 -10.14 -23.50
C ASN A 45 -0.29 -10.51 -24.41
N GLU A 46 -0.95 -11.64 -24.15
CA GLU A 46 -2.17 -12.04 -24.87
C GLU A 46 -3.33 -11.06 -24.66
N ARG A 47 -3.42 -10.42 -23.49
CA ARG A 47 -4.50 -9.50 -23.11
C ARG A 47 -4.12 -8.02 -23.22
N TYR A 48 -2.87 -7.73 -23.55
CA TYR A 48 -2.27 -6.40 -23.51
C TYR A 48 -3.02 -5.38 -24.35
N PHE A 49 -3.55 -5.80 -25.50
CA PHE A 49 -4.24 -4.91 -26.44
C PHE A 49 -5.49 -4.24 -25.85
N ASN A 50 -6.08 -4.82 -24.79
CA ASN A 50 -7.25 -4.28 -24.10
C ASN A 50 -6.92 -3.48 -22.84
N ILE A 51 -5.65 -3.39 -22.45
CA ILE A 51 -5.22 -2.76 -21.20
C ILE A 51 -4.43 -1.49 -21.52
N VAL A 52 -4.91 -0.36 -20.98
CA VAL A 52 -4.24 0.93 -21.10
C VAL A 52 -3.20 1.04 -19.99
N VAL A 53 -1.93 1.09 -20.38
CA VAL A 53 -0.84 1.35 -19.44
C VAL A 53 -0.72 2.87 -19.23
N ARG A 54 -0.96 3.33 -18.00
CA ARG A 54 -0.89 4.76 -17.63
C ARG A 54 -0.22 4.89 -16.26
N ASN A 55 0.84 5.69 -16.18
CA ASN A 55 1.43 6.06 -14.91
C ASN A 55 0.73 7.30 -14.33
N PRO A 56 0.58 7.38 -12.99
CA PRO A 56 0.01 8.55 -12.33
C PRO A 56 0.93 9.77 -12.39
N SER A 57 0.35 10.95 -12.25
CA SER A 57 1.12 12.19 -12.07
C SER A 57 1.88 12.22 -10.74
N ILE A 58 2.96 13.00 -10.73
CA ILE A 58 3.82 13.20 -9.55
C ILE A 58 3.02 13.79 -8.38
N GLU A 59 2.07 14.67 -8.67
CA GLU A 59 1.20 15.30 -7.67
C GLU A 59 0.27 14.28 -7.01
N SER A 60 -0.37 13.41 -7.79
CA SER A 60 -1.20 12.30 -7.28
C SER A 60 -0.39 11.38 -6.37
N ILE A 61 0.83 11.00 -6.78
CA ILE A 61 1.73 10.18 -5.96
C ILE A 61 2.05 10.88 -4.63
N LYS A 62 2.35 12.18 -4.66
CA LYS A 62 2.68 12.96 -3.45
C LYS A 62 1.50 13.00 -2.47
N ASN A 63 0.30 13.28 -2.96
CA ASN A 63 -0.92 13.33 -2.15
C ASN A 63 -1.20 11.99 -1.47
N ILE A 64 -1.10 10.89 -2.22
CA ILE A 64 -1.28 9.53 -1.67
C ILE A 64 -0.19 9.17 -0.67
N LYS A 65 1.08 9.54 -0.91
CA LYS A 65 2.18 9.33 0.05
C LYS A 65 1.95 10.09 1.36
N GLU A 66 1.43 11.30 1.31
CA GLU A 66 1.08 12.08 2.50
C GLU A 66 -0.10 11.46 3.26
N PHE A 67 -1.09 10.94 2.54
CA PHE A 67 -2.21 10.22 3.12
C PHE A 67 -1.78 8.92 3.83
N ILE A 68 -0.98 8.07 3.16
CA ILE A 68 -0.50 6.79 3.72
C ILE A 68 0.36 6.99 4.97
N LYS A 69 1.17 8.07 5.02
CA LYS A 69 1.94 8.43 6.22
C LYS A 69 1.05 8.63 7.45
N LYS A 70 -0.19 9.09 7.28
CA LYS A 70 -1.16 9.27 8.36
C LYS A 70 -1.81 7.93 8.77
N THR A 71 -2.00 7.00 7.84
CA THR A 71 -2.76 5.75 8.07
C THR A 71 -1.94 4.55 8.56
N ASN A 72 -0.66 4.73 8.93
CA ASN A 72 0.25 3.67 9.43
C ASN A 72 0.28 2.39 8.58
N ASN A 73 -0.06 2.52 7.30
CA ASN A 73 0.02 1.46 6.31
C ASN A 73 1.41 1.48 5.67
N ASN A 74 2.00 0.30 5.46
CA ASN A 74 3.25 0.13 4.73
C ASN A 74 2.91 -0.51 3.39
N LEU A 75 2.90 0.31 2.34
CA LEU A 75 2.63 -0.09 0.96
C LEU A 75 3.90 0.03 0.12
N SER A 76 4.00 -0.79 -0.93
CA SER A 76 5.11 -0.77 -1.89
C SER A 76 5.01 0.47 -2.81
N GLU A 77 6.10 0.82 -3.51
CA GLU A 77 6.04 1.91 -4.50
C GLU A 77 5.13 1.55 -5.70
N CYS A 78 5.00 0.25 -6.01
CA CYS A 78 4.04 -0.23 -7.01
C CYS A 78 2.59 -0.01 -6.56
N ASP A 79 2.26 -0.41 -5.31
CA ASP A 79 0.95 -0.23 -4.70
C ASP A 79 0.56 1.26 -4.64
N ILE A 80 1.51 2.13 -4.25
CA ILE A 80 1.31 3.58 -4.20
C ILE A 80 1.00 4.13 -5.59
N SER A 81 1.68 3.63 -6.62
CA SER A 81 1.45 4.06 -8.01
C SER A 81 0.03 3.70 -8.47
N LEU A 82 -0.44 2.48 -8.19
CA LEU A 82 -1.81 2.05 -8.52
C LEU A 82 -2.89 2.86 -7.79
N ILE A 83 -2.69 3.10 -6.49
CA ILE A 83 -3.61 3.93 -5.70
C ILE A 83 -3.62 5.37 -6.22
N ALA A 84 -2.46 5.93 -6.56
CA ALA A 84 -2.35 7.26 -7.13
C ALA A 84 -3.03 7.37 -8.50
N LEU A 85 -2.91 6.35 -9.36
CA LEU A 85 -3.62 6.31 -10.63
C LEU A 85 -5.13 6.25 -10.43
N THR A 86 -5.58 5.42 -9.48
CA THR A 86 -7.01 5.32 -9.12
C THR A 86 -7.54 6.66 -8.64
N TYR A 87 -6.79 7.36 -7.76
CA TYR A 87 -7.11 8.69 -7.25
C TYR A 87 -7.19 9.74 -8.36
N GLU A 88 -6.25 9.71 -9.30
CA GLU A 88 -6.21 10.63 -10.43
C GLU A 88 -7.42 10.46 -11.36
N LEU A 89 -7.71 9.23 -11.78
CA LEU A 89 -8.87 8.92 -12.63
C LEU A 89 -10.19 9.27 -11.93
N TYR A 90 -10.27 9.05 -10.61
CA TYR A 90 -11.42 9.46 -9.81
C TYR A 90 -11.64 10.97 -9.85
N ASN A 91 -10.59 11.76 -9.67
CA ASN A 91 -10.69 13.22 -9.74
C ASN A 91 -10.98 13.72 -11.16
N GLU A 92 -10.47 13.08 -12.20
CA GLU A 92 -10.77 13.44 -13.60
C GLU A 92 -12.27 13.30 -13.93
N ILE A 93 -12.92 12.31 -13.30
CA ILE A 93 -14.35 12.00 -13.52
C ILE A 93 -15.26 12.81 -12.60
N HIS A 94 -14.89 12.99 -11.33
CA HIS A 94 -15.73 13.61 -10.31
C HIS A 94 -15.37 15.08 -10.00
N GLY A 95 -14.22 15.56 -10.47
CA GLY A 95 -13.71 16.90 -10.19
C GLY A 95 -14.06 17.96 -11.25
N GLN A 96 -14.82 17.62 -12.29
CA GLN A 96 -15.26 18.60 -13.30
C GLN A 96 -16.37 19.49 -12.74
N TRP A 97 -16.23 20.81 -12.88
CA TRP A 97 -17.26 21.77 -12.48
C TRP A 97 -18.46 21.69 -13.43
N ILE A 98 -19.68 21.75 -12.90
CA ILE A 98 -20.92 21.69 -13.69
C ILE A 98 -21.07 23.02 -14.47
N SER A 99 -20.94 22.96 -15.79
CA SER A 99 -21.21 24.02 -16.75
C SER A 99 -22.45 23.72 -17.61
N ASP A 100 -23.00 24.74 -18.27
CA ASP A 100 -24.15 24.60 -19.19
C ASP A 100 -23.89 23.59 -20.33
N THR A 101 -22.61 23.35 -20.65
CA THR A 101 -22.17 22.41 -21.68
C THR A 101 -22.02 20.97 -21.18
N ASN A 102 -21.85 20.73 -19.88
CA ASN A 102 -21.69 19.39 -19.32
C ASN A 102 -22.84 18.95 -18.39
N TYR A 103 -23.83 19.81 -18.12
CA TYR A 103 -25.01 19.53 -17.28
C TYR A 103 -25.77 18.25 -17.67
N LYS A 104 -25.90 17.94 -18.97
CA LYS A 104 -26.52 16.69 -19.45
C LYS A 104 -25.63 15.45 -19.34
N ASN A 105 -24.32 15.64 -19.22
CA ASN A 105 -23.31 14.58 -19.06
C ASN A 105 -22.88 14.39 -17.59
N ASN A 106 -23.40 15.19 -16.65
CA ASN A 106 -23.04 15.17 -15.22
C ASN A 106 -23.70 14.06 -14.39
N ILE A 107 -24.15 13.00 -15.05
CA ILE A 107 -24.29 11.70 -14.41
C ILE A 107 -23.23 10.83 -15.09
N SER A 108 -21.96 11.11 -14.82
CA SER A 108 -20.92 10.12 -15.04
C SER A 108 -21.17 9.01 -14.01
N ASN A 109 -22.11 8.11 -14.33
CA ASN A 109 -22.34 6.84 -13.63
C ASN A 109 -21.15 5.88 -13.88
N THR A 110 -19.96 6.45 -14.02
CA THR A 110 -18.72 5.80 -14.36
C THR A 110 -18.15 5.24 -13.08
N LYS A 111 -18.36 3.95 -12.89
CA LYS A 111 -17.86 3.25 -11.72
C LYS A 111 -16.36 3.02 -11.91
N ILE A 112 -15.56 3.51 -10.97
CA ILE A 112 -14.12 3.22 -10.90
C ILE A 112 -13.91 2.13 -9.85
N THR A 113 -13.11 1.13 -10.16
CA THR A 113 -12.83 0.03 -9.22
C THR A 113 -11.37 -0.41 -9.34
N LEU A 114 -10.67 -0.40 -8.21
CA LEU A 114 -9.35 -1.02 -8.10
C LEU A 114 -9.53 -2.51 -7.81
N LEU A 115 -9.09 -3.36 -8.73
CA LEU A 115 -9.08 -4.81 -8.57
C LEU A 115 -7.76 -5.21 -7.91
N THR A 116 -7.81 -5.45 -6.60
CA THR A 116 -6.67 -5.90 -5.80
C THR A 116 -7.11 -6.87 -4.71
N TYR A 117 -6.21 -7.78 -4.34
CA TYR A 117 -6.37 -8.69 -3.22
C TYR A 117 -5.62 -8.24 -1.96
N ASP A 118 -4.84 -7.16 -2.04
CA ASP A 118 -4.08 -6.67 -0.90
C ASP A 118 -4.97 -5.86 0.05
N ILE A 119 -5.06 -6.31 1.31
CA ILE A 119 -5.89 -5.69 2.35
C ILE A 119 -5.44 -4.25 2.63
N GLY A 120 -4.14 -3.97 2.54
CA GLY A 120 -3.59 -2.63 2.72
C GLY A 120 -4.09 -1.66 1.64
N MET A 121 -4.06 -2.08 0.37
CA MET A 121 -4.58 -1.26 -0.73
C MET A 121 -6.09 -1.03 -0.60
N GLN A 122 -6.87 -2.08 -0.28
CA GLN A 122 -8.32 -1.98 -0.06
C GLN A 122 -8.66 -1.02 1.09
N SER A 123 -7.91 -1.07 2.19
CA SER A 123 -8.07 -0.15 3.33
C SER A 123 -7.89 1.30 2.89
N ILE A 124 -6.82 1.62 2.16
CA ILE A 124 -6.55 2.98 1.72
C ILE A 124 -7.63 3.50 0.78
N ILE A 125 -8.06 2.70 -0.21
CA ILE A 125 -9.09 3.13 -1.16
C ILE A 125 -10.42 3.41 -0.45
N LYS A 126 -10.78 2.60 0.55
CA LYS A 126 -11.96 2.88 1.38
C LYS A 126 -11.78 4.16 2.21
N ASP A 127 -10.63 4.36 2.83
CA ASP A 127 -10.36 5.56 3.62
C ASP A 127 -10.38 6.84 2.74
N LEU A 128 -10.08 6.72 1.45
CA LEU A 128 -10.22 7.78 0.44
C LEU A 128 -11.67 7.95 -0.06
N GLY A 129 -12.59 7.06 0.30
CA GLY A 129 -13.98 7.07 -0.17
C GLY A 129 -14.16 6.59 -1.61
N MET A 130 -13.19 5.89 -2.19
CA MET A 130 -13.12 5.56 -3.62
C MET A 130 -13.45 4.08 -3.94
N GLY A 131 -14.39 3.49 -3.21
CA GLY A 131 -14.90 2.15 -3.51
C GLY A 131 -15.52 1.43 -2.32
N GLU A 132 -16.36 0.45 -2.61
CA GLU A 132 -16.95 -0.45 -1.64
C GLU A 132 -16.21 -1.78 -1.66
N PHE A 133 -15.23 -1.93 -0.76
CA PHE A 133 -14.58 -3.20 -0.49
C PHE A 133 -15.20 -3.85 0.75
N THR A 134 -15.42 -5.16 0.70
CA THR A 134 -15.66 -5.96 1.90
C THR A 134 -14.36 -6.02 2.69
N ILE A 135 -14.11 -4.97 3.49
CA ILE A 135 -12.91 -4.89 4.31
C ILE A 135 -12.94 -6.03 5.33
N SER A 136 -11.94 -6.90 5.25
CA SER A 136 -11.53 -7.65 6.41
C SER A 136 -11.14 -6.63 7.48
N GLU A 137 -11.73 -6.67 8.68
CA GLU A 137 -11.41 -5.79 9.82
C GLU A 137 -9.97 -5.94 10.35
N LYS A 138 -9.11 -6.53 9.52
CA LYS A 138 -7.72 -6.84 9.74
C LYS A 138 -6.83 -5.62 9.45
N TYR A 139 -6.22 -5.09 10.49
CA TYR A 139 -5.18 -4.05 10.43
C TYR A 139 -3.91 -4.56 11.10
N PHE A 140 -2.84 -3.76 11.09
CA PHE A 140 -1.55 -4.17 11.61
C PHE A 140 -1.06 -3.24 12.71
N LYS A 141 -0.52 -3.83 13.78
CA LYS A 141 0.21 -3.15 14.85
C LYS A 141 1.56 -3.81 15.05
N TYR A 142 2.38 -3.24 15.92
CA TYR A 142 3.67 -3.81 16.30
C TYR A 142 3.56 -4.42 17.69
N ARG A 143 4.07 -5.64 17.87
CA ARG A 143 4.03 -6.35 19.15
C ARG A 143 5.39 -6.94 19.47
N CYS A 144 5.82 -6.81 20.71
CA CYS A 144 6.98 -7.49 21.25
C CYS A 144 6.66 -8.98 21.43
N PHE A 145 7.41 -9.89 20.79
CA PHE A 145 7.15 -11.32 20.97
C PHE A 145 7.64 -11.88 22.31
N ALA A 146 8.49 -11.14 23.03
CA ALA A 146 9.00 -11.52 24.35
C ALA A 146 8.07 -11.08 25.49
N CYS A 147 7.70 -9.80 25.56
CA CYS A 147 6.89 -9.25 26.65
C CYS A 147 5.44 -8.88 26.25
N PHE A 148 5.02 -9.22 25.02
CA PHE A 148 3.66 -9.07 24.50
C PHE A 148 3.11 -7.63 24.39
N SER A 149 3.90 -6.61 24.75
CA SER A 149 3.49 -5.21 24.62
C SER A 149 3.19 -4.84 23.17
N VAL A 150 2.10 -4.09 22.96
CA VAL A 150 1.63 -3.64 21.65
C VAL A 150 1.92 -2.15 21.47
N PHE A 151 2.32 -1.78 20.26
CA PHE A 151 2.65 -0.43 19.84
C PHE A 151 1.95 -0.12 18.53
N ASN A 152 1.41 1.09 18.41
CA ASN A 152 0.81 1.55 17.14
C ASN A 152 1.90 1.90 16.13
N GLU A 153 3.01 2.48 16.58
CA GLU A 153 4.11 2.91 15.70
C GLU A 153 5.22 1.87 15.61
N LYS A 154 5.96 1.92 14.50
CA LYS A 154 7.15 1.08 14.31
C LYS A 154 8.26 1.55 15.26
N VAL A 155 8.67 0.66 16.16
CA VAL A 155 9.82 0.85 17.05
C VAL A 155 10.87 -0.22 16.78
N ASP A 156 12.15 0.18 16.81
CA ASP A 156 13.27 -0.74 16.59
C ASP A 156 13.54 -1.60 17.85
N PHE A 157 13.34 -1.01 19.03
CA PHE A 157 13.46 -1.65 20.34
C PHE A 157 12.13 -1.61 21.10
N CYS A 158 11.86 -2.63 21.91
CA CYS A 158 10.67 -2.65 22.75
C CYS A 158 10.81 -1.63 23.89
N LYS A 159 9.87 -0.69 24.02
CA LYS A 159 9.90 0.35 25.06
C LYS A 159 9.77 -0.18 26.51
N LEU A 160 9.26 -1.41 26.70
CA LEU A 160 9.15 -2.03 28.03
C LEU A 160 10.37 -2.89 28.38
N CYS A 161 10.69 -3.92 27.58
CA CYS A 161 11.79 -4.83 27.89
C CYS A 161 13.14 -4.45 27.25
N GLY A 162 13.23 -3.42 26.41
CA GLY A 162 14.46 -2.95 25.77
C GLY A 162 15.00 -3.82 24.62
N HIS A 163 14.43 -5.01 24.37
CA HIS A 163 14.97 -5.96 23.39
C HIS A 163 14.49 -5.68 21.95
N LYS A 164 15.25 -6.16 20.95
CA LYS A 164 14.95 -6.10 19.49
C LYS A 164 13.92 -7.14 19.04
N THR A 165 12.84 -7.26 19.80
CA THR A 165 11.85 -8.34 19.67
C THR A 165 10.51 -7.83 19.15
N VAL A 166 10.48 -6.64 18.58
CA VAL A 166 9.26 -6.02 18.04
C VAL A 166 8.99 -6.51 16.62
N THR A 167 7.78 -7.00 16.38
CA THR A 167 7.33 -7.61 15.12
C THR A 167 5.99 -7.04 14.69
N ARG A 168 5.73 -6.95 13.38
CA ARG A 168 4.43 -6.52 12.87
C ARG A 168 3.47 -7.72 12.94
N VAL A 169 2.31 -7.53 13.54
CA VAL A 169 1.29 -8.57 13.74
C VAL A 169 -0.05 -8.02 13.30
N ALA A 170 -0.89 -8.88 12.73
CA ALA A 170 -2.24 -8.51 12.34
C ALA A 170 -3.20 -8.54 13.53
N PHE A 171 -4.20 -7.66 13.51
CA PHE A 171 -5.27 -7.55 14.48
C PHE A 171 -6.60 -7.48 13.75
N ILE A 172 -7.64 -8.10 14.30
CA ILE A 172 -9.02 -8.03 13.81
C ILE A 172 -9.87 -7.40 14.91
N LYS A 173 -10.87 -6.58 14.57
CA LYS A 173 -11.85 -6.10 15.54
C LYS A 173 -13.09 -6.98 15.48
N GLU A 174 -13.34 -7.80 16.49
CA GLU A 174 -14.60 -8.54 16.62
C GLU A 174 -15.35 -8.01 17.85
N ASP A 175 -16.62 -7.62 17.70
CA ASP A 175 -17.48 -7.11 18.78
C ASP A 175 -16.84 -5.97 19.62
N GLY A 176 -16.11 -5.08 18.95
CA GLY A 176 -15.41 -3.96 19.60
C GLY A 176 -14.13 -4.33 20.35
N LYS A 177 -13.72 -5.61 20.35
CA LYS A 177 -12.46 -6.09 20.93
C LYS A 177 -11.42 -6.32 19.83
N GLU A 178 -10.18 -5.92 20.11
CA GLU A 178 -9.06 -6.16 19.20
C GLU A 178 -8.45 -7.55 19.47
N ILE A 179 -8.55 -8.46 18.50
CA ILE A 179 -8.01 -9.81 18.55
C ILE A 179 -6.70 -9.87 17.76
N MET A 180 -5.62 -10.28 18.41
CA MET A 180 -4.30 -10.41 17.79
C MET A 180 -4.15 -11.75 17.05
N CYS A 181 -3.79 -11.72 15.76
CA CYS A 181 -3.59 -12.90 14.93
C CYS A 181 -2.12 -13.34 14.91
N LEU A 182 -1.78 -14.38 15.68
CA LEU A 182 -0.42 -14.92 15.74
C LEU A 182 -0.17 -15.97 14.65
N LYS A 183 1.03 -15.94 14.05
CA LYS A 183 1.46 -16.96 13.10
C LYS A 183 1.91 -18.22 13.86
N LYS A 184 1.27 -19.36 13.58
CA LYS A 184 1.72 -20.67 14.08
C LYS A 184 3.13 -20.97 13.55
N GLY A 185 4.03 -21.42 14.43
CA GLY A 185 5.43 -21.70 14.07
C GLY A 185 6.23 -20.45 13.71
N TYR A 186 5.95 -19.31 14.34
CA TYR A 186 6.72 -18.09 14.12
C TYR A 186 8.21 -18.31 14.43
N ASN A 187 9.06 -18.16 13.41
CA ASN A 187 10.50 -18.24 13.53
C ASN A 187 11.10 -16.82 13.50
N TYR A 188 11.75 -16.43 14.59
CA TYR A 188 12.35 -15.12 14.72
C TYR A 188 13.64 -15.02 13.88
N LYS A 189 13.67 -14.06 12.96
CA LYS A 189 14.90 -13.63 12.30
C LYS A 189 15.48 -12.45 13.06
N GLU A 190 16.71 -12.60 13.54
CA GLU A 190 17.39 -11.56 14.30
C GLU A 190 17.54 -10.28 13.47
N LYS A 191 17.17 -9.15 14.08
CA LYS A 191 17.30 -7.83 13.47
C LYS A 191 18.62 -7.20 13.92
N ILE A 192 19.57 -7.12 12.98
CA ILE A 192 20.85 -6.45 13.22
C ILE A 192 20.70 -4.98 12.81
N ILE A 193 20.95 -4.08 13.76
CA ILE A 193 20.96 -2.64 13.53
C ILE A 193 22.43 -2.23 13.62
N LYS A 194 22.97 -1.59 12.58
CA LYS A 194 24.36 -1.17 12.54
C LYS A 194 24.47 0.35 12.49
N ASP A 195 25.51 0.88 13.13
CA ASP A 195 25.88 2.28 13.00
C ASP A 195 26.58 2.56 11.65
N LYS A 196 27.03 3.81 11.44
CA LYS A 196 27.75 4.21 10.22
C LYS A 196 29.09 3.46 10.02
N LYS A 197 29.68 2.94 11.09
CA LYS A 197 30.96 2.21 11.08
C LYS A 197 30.75 0.69 10.96
N GLY A 198 29.50 0.24 10.85
CA GLY A 198 29.16 -1.19 10.76
C GLY A 198 29.07 -1.91 12.11
N VAL A 199 29.16 -1.19 13.23
CA VAL A 199 29.09 -1.74 14.59
C VAL A 199 27.63 -2.00 14.98
N ASN A 200 27.37 -3.15 15.60
CA ASN A 200 26.02 -3.53 16.03
C ASN A 200 25.52 -2.66 17.18
N ILE A 201 24.32 -2.13 17.04
CA ILE A 201 23.58 -1.38 18.04
C ILE A 201 22.71 -2.37 18.80
N VAL A 202 22.98 -2.50 20.10
CA VAL A 202 22.40 -3.53 20.97
C VAL A 202 21.15 -3.07 21.72
N CYS A 203 21.03 -1.78 22.02
CA CYS A 203 19.90 -1.19 22.74
C CYS A 203 19.62 0.25 22.28
N GLU A 204 18.51 0.82 22.72
CA GLU A 204 18.05 2.18 22.37
C GLU A 204 18.80 3.29 23.13
N ASP A 205 19.29 3.02 24.34
CA ASP A 205 19.81 4.07 25.23
C ASP A 205 21.23 4.55 24.87
N ILE A 206 21.92 3.87 23.96
CA ILE A 206 23.29 4.20 23.59
C ILE A 206 23.36 5.43 22.64
N PRO A 207 24.39 6.28 22.76
CA PRO A 207 24.58 7.44 21.88
C PRO A 207 24.60 7.09 20.38
N GLU A 208 25.10 5.91 20.03
CA GLU A 208 25.19 5.38 18.68
C GLU A 208 23.80 5.22 18.05
N TYR A 209 22.81 4.77 18.82
CA TYR A 209 21.42 4.66 18.35
C TYR A 209 20.83 6.04 18.05
N LYS A 210 21.04 7.02 18.93
CA LYS A 210 20.58 8.41 18.69
C LYS A 210 21.17 8.98 17.40
N LYS A 211 22.47 8.72 17.15
CA LYS A 211 23.14 9.10 15.89
C LYS A 211 22.56 8.37 14.67
N TYR A 212 22.29 7.06 14.80
CA TYR A 212 21.68 6.24 13.76
C TYR A 212 20.28 6.73 13.39
N VAL A 213 19.41 7.03 14.36
CA VAL A 213 18.06 7.57 14.12
C VAL A 213 18.13 8.91 13.39
N ARG A 214 19.02 9.81 13.81
CA ARG A 214 19.25 11.10 13.12
C ARG A 214 19.69 10.88 11.67
N TYR A 215 20.62 9.96 11.44
CA TYR A 215 21.12 9.64 10.10
C TYR A 215 20.02 9.04 9.20
N LYS A 216 19.19 8.13 9.72
CA LYS A 216 18.03 7.58 9.00
C LYS A 216 17.06 8.68 8.58
N ARG A 217 16.74 9.61 9.48
CA ARG A 217 15.88 10.77 9.16
C ARG A 217 16.48 11.62 8.05
N TYR A 218 17.78 11.90 8.12
CA TYR A 218 18.50 12.63 7.08
C TYR A 218 18.43 11.95 5.71
N ILE A 219 18.73 10.65 5.61
CA ILE A 219 18.63 9.90 4.34
C ILE A 219 17.20 9.92 3.80
N LYS A 220 16.20 9.71 4.66
CA LYS A 220 14.79 9.71 4.26
C LYS A 220 14.40 11.05 3.64
N ASN A 221 14.82 12.17 4.25
CA ASN A 221 14.54 13.50 3.72
C ASN A 221 15.28 13.78 2.40
N LYS A 222 16.51 13.29 2.25
CA LYS A 222 17.29 13.46 1.00
C LYS A 222 16.66 12.70 -0.18
N LYS A 223 16.04 11.54 0.04
CA LYS A 223 15.32 10.77 -0.99
C LYS A 223 14.02 11.41 -1.47
N HIS A 224 13.49 12.42 -0.78
CA HIS A 224 12.28 13.13 -1.17
C HIS A 224 12.57 14.41 -1.98
N ILE A 225 13.84 14.73 -2.21
CA ILE A 225 14.30 15.94 -2.94
C ILE A 225 14.84 15.58 -4.34
N ILE A 226 14.93 14.29 -4.67
CA ILE A 226 15.39 13.77 -5.97
C ILE A 226 14.21 13.07 -6.63
#